data_AF-A0A8H6E2B9-F1
#
_entry.id   AF-A0A8H6E2B9-F1
#
_cell.length_a   1.000
_cell.length_b   1.000
_cell.length_c   1.000
_cell.angle_alpha   90.00
_cell.angle_beta   90.00
_cell.angle_gamma   90.00
#
_symmetry.space_group_name_H-M   'P 1'
#
loop_
_entity.id
_entity.type
_entity.pdbx_description
1 polymer ?
#
loop_
_entity_poly.entity_id
_entity_poly.type
_entity_poly.pdbx_seq_one_letter_code
_entity_poly.pdbx_strand_id
1 'polypeptide(L)'
;MATSALKHVKSSSRQGTGCGARFETSKSVKPFEGAAGLIYVSTAIIFCPEPEKAVDPVERGTINTLEAASRAGVQRYVLSSSSKAVEATVYDQPHKITVDTFNYEGLRNAGEGHTVESLDSSWSVYSASRAAVELTF
;
A
#
# COMPACT_ATOMS: atom_id res chain seq x y z
N MET A 1 -0.39 -29.77 -21.29
CA MET A 1 -1.19 -28.52 -21.16
C MET A 1 -1.33 -28.22 -19.67
N ALA A 2 -0.64 -27.21 -19.16
CA ALA A 2 -0.78 -26.81 -17.75
C ALA A 2 -1.92 -25.79 -17.64
N THR A 3 -2.97 -26.16 -16.92
CA THR A 3 -4.10 -25.29 -16.58
C THR A 3 -3.60 -24.17 -15.67
N SER A 4 -3.46 -22.96 -16.23
CA SER A 4 -3.18 -21.75 -15.44
C SER A 4 -4.44 -21.39 -14.66
N ALA A 5 -4.52 -21.85 -13.41
CA ALA A 5 -5.56 -21.42 -12.49
C ALA A 5 -5.14 -20.09 -11.85
N LEU A 6 -5.97 -19.05 -11.98
CA LEU A 6 -5.90 -17.89 -11.10
C LEU A 6 -6.19 -18.38 -9.67
N LYS A 7 -5.15 -18.62 -8.87
CA LYS A 7 -5.32 -18.82 -7.44
C LYS A 7 -5.58 -17.47 -6.80
N HIS A 8 -6.78 -17.30 -6.24
CA HIS A 8 -7.03 -16.24 -5.27
C HIS A 8 -6.22 -16.52 -4.00
N VAL A 9 -5.06 -15.89 -3.87
CA VAL A 9 -4.25 -15.95 -2.66
C VAL A 9 -4.80 -14.93 -1.68
N LYS A 10 -5.64 -15.39 -0.75
CA LYS A 10 -6.12 -14.56 0.36
C LYS A 10 -4.98 -14.44 1.38
N SER A 11 -4.24 -13.34 1.36
CA SER A 11 -3.24 -13.08 2.40
C SER A 11 -3.96 -12.87 3.73
N SER A 12 -3.83 -13.81 4.66
CA SER A 12 -4.33 -13.68 6.02
C SER A 12 -3.43 -12.72 6.81
N SER A 13 -3.75 -11.42 6.79
CA SER A 13 -3.19 -10.44 7.71
C SER A 13 -4.14 -10.26 8.90
N ARG A 14 -3.65 -10.32 10.15
CA ARG A 14 -4.40 -9.77 11.30
C ARG A 14 -4.42 -8.25 11.13
N GLN A 15 -5.51 -7.71 10.61
CA GLN A 15 -5.68 -6.27 10.42
C GLN A 15 -6.10 -5.64 11.75
N GLY A 16 -5.14 -5.04 12.46
CA GLY A 16 -5.48 -3.94 13.36
C GLY A 16 -5.60 -2.67 12.53
N THR A 17 -6.54 -1.78 12.86
CA THR A 17 -6.75 -0.50 12.16
C THR A 17 -6.21 0.70 12.92
N GLY A 18 -5.61 0.49 14.10
CA GLY A 18 -5.11 1.53 14.99
C GLY A 18 -3.60 1.73 14.96
N CYS A 19 -3.17 2.83 15.54
CA CYS A 19 -1.76 3.16 15.76
C CYS A 19 -1.13 2.07 16.66
N GLY A 20 -0.18 1.30 16.11
CA GLY A 20 0.36 0.08 16.73
C GLY A 20 -0.13 -1.26 16.14
N ALA A 21 -0.96 -1.21 15.09
CA ALA A 21 -1.31 -2.39 14.31
C ALA A 21 -0.05 -3.02 13.69
N ARG A 22 0.20 -4.29 14.00
CA ARG A 22 1.35 -5.02 13.46
C ARG A 22 0.98 -5.64 12.13
N PHE A 23 1.37 -4.99 11.04
CA PHE A 23 1.25 -5.53 9.69
C PHE A 23 2.57 -6.20 9.28
N GLU A 24 2.58 -7.52 9.25
CA GLU A 24 3.71 -8.31 8.79
C GLU A 24 3.25 -9.20 7.64
N THR A 25 3.77 -8.94 6.44
CA THR A 25 3.65 -9.89 5.32
C THR A 25 4.87 -10.81 5.35
N SER A 26 4.64 -12.12 5.38
CA SER A 26 5.72 -13.09 5.31
C SER A 26 6.45 -13.00 3.97
N LYS A 27 7.78 -13.13 3.97
CA LYS A 27 8.59 -13.32 2.74
C LYS A 27 8.41 -14.71 2.08
N SER A 28 7.51 -15.52 2.61
CA SER A 28 7.25 -16.89 2.16
C SER A 28 6.73 -16.91 0.73
N VAL A 29 7.30 -17.81 -0.07
CA VAL A 29 6.94 -18.02 -1.49
C VAL A 29 5.75 -18.97 -1.62
N LYS A 30 5.56 -19.88 -0.65
CA LYS A 30 4.51 -20.91 -0.64
C LYS A 30 3.10 -20.42 -1.00
N PRO A 31 2.64 -19.23 -0.55
CA PRO A 31 1.32 -18.74 -0.93
C PRO A 31 1.15 -18.49 -2.43
N PHE A 32 2.24 -18.28 -3.17
CA PHE A 32 2.25 -17.85 -4.57
C PHE A 32 2.67 -18.94 -5.56
N GLU A 33 3.11 -20.11 -5.08
CA GLU A 33 3.59 -21.20 -5.94
C GLU A 33 2.52 -21.66 -6.95
N GLY A 34 2.93 -21.68 -8.23
CA GLY A 34 2.07 -22.07 -9.35
C GLY A 34 1.09 -20.99 -9.83
N ALA A 35 1.11 -19.78 -9.25
CA ALA A 35 0.28 -18.67 -9.71
C ALA A 35 0.92 -17.96 -10.92
N ALA A 36 0.13 -17.70 -11.97
CA ALA A 36 0.57 -16.89 -13.10
C ALA A 36 0.45 -15.38 -12.85
N GLY A 37 -0.45 -14.98 -11.94
CA GLY A 37 -0.69 -13.60 -11.57
C GLY A 37 -1.10 -13.47 -10.10
N LEU A 38 -0.87 -12.30 -9.51
CA LEU A 38 -1.23 -11.95 -8.14
C LEU A 38 -1.96 -10.60 -8.12
N ILE A 39 -3.10 -10.56 -7.43
CA ILE A 39 -3.82 -9.32 -7.11
C ILE A 39 -3.67 -9.08 -5.61
N TYR A 40 -2.93 -8.05 -5.23
CA TYR A 40 -2.68 -7.70 -3.84
C TYR A 40 -3.65 -6.62 -3.37
N VAL A 41 -4.73 -7.07 -2.72
CA VAL A 41 -5.80 -6.20 -2.18
C VAL A 41 -5.57 -5.85 -0.70
N SER A 42 -4.69 -6.59 -0.03
CA SER A 42 -4.58 -6.57 1.44
C SER A 42 -3.58 -5.55 1.98
N THR A 43 -3.30 -4.48 1.24
CA THR A 43 -2.41 -3.40 1.67
C THR A 43 -2.92 -2.82 3.00
N ALA A 44 -2.08 -2.84 4.04
CA ALA A 44 -2.50 -2.46 5.40
C ALA A 44 -3.17 -1.08 5.43
N ILE A 45 -4.32 -0.99 6.12
CA ILE A 45 -5.01 0.27 6.37
C ILE A 45 -4.70 0.66 7.82
N ILE A 46 -3.75 1.58 7.99
CA ILE A 46 -3.30 2.06 9.29
C ILE A 46 -3.63 3.55 9.37
N PHE A 47 -4.52 3.92 10.30
CA PHE A 47 -4.78 5.32 10.64
C PHE A 47 -3.97 5.65 11.89
N CYS A 48 -2.81 6.26 11.68
CA CYS A 48 -1.86 6.60 12.73
C CYS A 48 -1.15 7.88 12.28
N PRO A 49 -1.09 8.91 13.13
CA PRO A 49 -0.48 10.19 12.76
C PRO A 49 1.05 10.15 12.78
N GLU A 50 1.65 9.08 13.33
CA GLU A 50 3.07 8.79 13.23
C GLU A 50 3.44 8.09 11.90
N PRO A 51 4.18 8.75 10.99
CA PRO A 51 4.54 8.18 9.69
C PRO A 51 5.29 6.86 9.79
N GLU A 52 6.24 6.73 10.71
CA GLU A 52 7.08 5.54 10.86
C GLU A 52 6.29 4.29 11.27
N LYS A 53 5.12 4.48 11.90
CA LYS A 53 4.25 3.39 12.32
C LYS A 53 3.23 2.98 11.24
N ALA A 54 3.11 3.76 10.16
CA ALA A 54 2.13 3.53 9.11
C ALA A 54 2.76 3.36 7.72
N VAL A 55 3.67 4.23 7.31
CA VAL A 55 4.33 4.20 5.99
C VAL A 55 5.25 2.98 5.89
N ASP A 56 6.21 2.84 6.80
CA ASP A 56 7.22 1.77 6.72
C ASP A 56 6.62 0.36 6.70
N PRO A 57 5.62 0.00 7.54
CA PRO A 57 5.05 -1.35 7.51
C PRO A 57 4.27 -1.61 6.21
N VAL A 58 3.61 -0.61 5.64
CA VAL A 58 2.84 -0.74 4.40
C VAL A 58 3.79 -0.91 3.21
N GLU A 59 4.83 -0.08 3.12
CA GLU A 59 5.86 -0.17 2.07
C GLU A 59 6.57 -1.51 2.13
N ARG A 60 7.15 -1.85 3.30
CA ARG A 60 7.86 -3.12 3.53
C ARG A 60 6.94 -4.32 3.27
N GLY A 61 5.69 -4.23 3.69
CA GLY A 61 4.69 -5.27 3.47
C GLY A 61 4.48 -5.54 1.97
N THR A 62 4.29 -4.46 1.21
CA THR A 62 4.07 -4.54 -0.23
C THR A 62 5.30 -5.09 -0.94
N ILE A 63 6.50 -4.55 -0.68
CA ILE A 63 7.78 -5.03 -1.25
C ILE A 63 7.97 -6.52 -0.97
N ASN A 64 7.78 -6.95 0.28
CA ASN A 64 7.95 -8.37 0.65
C ASN A 64 7.04 -9.30 -0.17
N THR A 65 5.80 -8.89 -0.44
CA THR A 65 4.89 -9.69 -1.27
C THR A 65 5.26 -9.66 -2.75
N LEU A 66 5.70 -8.52 -3.27
CA LEU A 66 6.17 -8.41 -4.65
C LEU A 66 7.41 -9.29 -4.87
N GLU A 67 8.40 -9.22 -3.97
CA GLU A 67 9.59 -10.06 -4.03
C GLU A 67 9.24 -11.56 -3.92
N ALA A 68 8.33 -11.92 -3.02
CA ALA A 68 7.92 -13.31 -2.85
C ALA A 68 7.16 -13.83 -4.08
N ALA A 69 6.31 -13.00 -4.70
CA ALA A 69 5.64 -13.31 -5.97
C ALA A 69 6.65 -13.47 -7.11
N SER A 70 7.64 -12.58 -7.19
CA SER A 70 8.73 -12.68 -8.16
C SER A 70 9.51 -13.99 -8.00
N ARG A 71 9.88 -14.36 -6.78
CA ARG A 71 10.55 -15.65 -6.49
C ARG A 71 9.68 -16.87 -6.82
N ALA A 72 8.35 -16.74 -6.76
CA ALA A 72 7.42 -17.80 -7.11
C ALA A 72 7.20 -17.96 -8.63
N GLY A 73 7.77 -17.05 -9.45
CA GLY A 73 7.56 -17.04 -10.90
C GLY A 73 6.23 -16.42 -11.33
N VAL A 74 5.61 -15.58 -10.49
CA VAL A 74 4.40 -14.83 -10.87
C VAL A 74 4.75 -13.83 -11.98
N GLN A 75 3.95 -13.81 -13.05
CA GLN A 75 4.23 -13.00 -14.24
C GLN A 75 3.58 -11.62 -14.21
N ARG A 76 2.50 -11.45 -13.44
CA ARG A 76 1.78 -10.19 -13.32
C ARG A 76 1.37 -9.93 -11.87
N TYR A 77 1.72 -8.76 -11.37
CA TYR A 77 1.35 -8.29 -10.04
C TYR A 77 0.44 -7.07 -10.19
N VAL A 78 -0.72 -7.07 -9.54
CA VAL A 78 -1.67 -5.96 -9.51
C VAL A 78 -1.77 -5.48 -8.07
N LEU A 79 -1.33 -4.25 -7.81
CA LEU A 79 -1.46 -3.60 -6.52
C LEU A 79 -2.81 -2.88 -6.43
N SER A 80 -3.61 -3.19 -5.40
CA SER A 80 -4.75 -2.35 -5.05
C SER A 80 -4.27 -1.19 -4.21
N SER A 81 -4.06 -0.05 -4.85
CA SER A 81 -3.74 1.18 -4.16
C SER A 81 -4.99 2.00 -3.82
N SER A 82 -4.92 3.32 -3.86
CA SER A 82 -5.97 4.26 -3.45
C SER A 82 -5.81 5.58 -4.21
N SER A 83 -6.92 6.27 -4.48
CA SER A 83 -6.87 7.63 -5.04
C SER A 83 -6.08 8.61 -4.15
N LYS A 84 -5.92 8.31 -2.86
CA LYS A 84 -5.08 9.10 -1.94
C LYS A 84 -3.57 9.05 -2.25
N ALA A 85 -3.12 8.09 -3.06
CA ALA A 85 -1.75 8.10 -3.60
C ALA A 85 -1.53 9.21 -4.63
N VAL A 86 -2.61 9.68 -5.26
CA VAL A 86 -2.59 10.67 -6.34
C VAL A 86 -2.71 12.08 -5.76
N GLU A 87 -3.70 12.33 -4.91
CA GLU A 87 -3.93 13.64 -4.32
C GLU A 87 -4.84 13.61 -3.08
N ALA A 88 -4.83 14.70 -2.32
CA ALA A 88 -5.87 14.99 -1.35
C ALA A 88 -7.19 15.35 -2.06
N THR A 89 -8.30 15.38 -1.33
CA THR A 89 -9.57 15.74 -1.96
C THR A 89 -9.57 17.23 -2.30
N VAL A 90 -9.64 17.56 -3.59
CA VAL A 90 -9.79 18.94 -4.08
C VAL A 90 -11.26 19.17 -4.46
N TYR A 91 -11.91 20.13 -3.79
CA TYR A 91 -13.30 20.48 -4.04
C TYR A 91 -13.42 21.67 -4.99
N ASP A 92 -14.45 21.67 -5.83
CA ASP A 92 -14.90 22.79 -6.67
C ASP A 92 -13.85 23.39 -7.62
N GLN A 93 -12.78 22.64 -7.90
CA GLN A 93 -11.72 23.06 -8.82
C GLN A 93 -11.43 21.94 -9.82
N PRO A 94 -11.84 22.08 -11.09
CA PRO A 94 -11.48 21.14 -12.14
C PRO A 94 -9.96 21.11 -12.32
N HIS A 95 -9.39 19.91 -12.31
CA HIS A 95 -7.98 19.69 -12.56
C HIS A 95 -7.79 18.36 -13.28
N LYS A 96 -6.60 18.15 -13.84
CA LYS A 96 -6.28 16.97 -14.64
C LYS A 96 -5.43 16.01 -13.81
N ILE A 97 -5.96 14.82 -13.57
CA ILE A 97 -5.22 13.69 -13.01
C ILE A 97 -4.69 12.84 -14.16
N THR A 98 -3.42 12.44 -14.07
CA THR A 98 -2.73 11.58 -15.04
C THR A 98 -2.06 10.42 -14.33
N VAL A 99 -1.51 9.47 -15.09
CA VAL A 99 -0.72 8.36 -14.54
C VAL A 99 0.57 8.81 -13.84
N ASP A 100 1.01 10.05 -14.08
CA ASP A 100 2.19 10.65 -13.46
C ASP A 100 1.84 11.56 -12.26
N THR A 101 0.56 11.59 -11.85
CA THR A 101 0.10 12.43 -10.75
C THR A 101 0.21 11.68 -9.42
N PHE A 102 1.04 12.19 -8.51
CA PHE A 102 1.25 11.62 -7.17
C PHE A 102 1.10 12.67 -6.08
N ASN A 103 0.72 12.22 -4.89
CA ASN A 103 0.43 13.04 -3.73
C ASN A 103 1.71 13.44 -2.99
N TYR A 104 2.58 14.21 -3.66
CA TYR A 104 3.82 14.72 -3.08
C TYR A 104 3.57 15.63 -1.87
N GLU A 105 2.44 16.35 -1.84
CA GLU A 105 2.05 17.14 -0.69
C GLU A 105 1.75 16.27 0.54
N GLY A 106 1.06 15.14 0.35
CA GLY A 106 0.82 14.16 1.41
C GLY A 106 2.13 13.62 1.99
N LEU A 107 3.10 13.26 1.12
CA LEU A 107 4.43 12.83 1.54
C LEU A 107 5.16 13.91 2.37
N ARG A 108 5.14 15.17 1.90
CA ARG A 108 5.75 16.29 2.60
C ARG A 108 5.09 16.55 3.96
N ASN A 109 3.76 16.61 3.99
CA ASN A 109 3.00 16.87 5.22
C ASN A 109 3.21 15.77 6.27
N ALA A 110 3.28 14.50 5.84
CA ALA A 110 3.61 13.41 6.74
C ALA A 110 5.04 13.54 7.30
N GLY A 111 6.02 13.94 6.47
CA GLY A 111 7.41 14.12 6.89
C GLY A 111 7.66 15.32 7.81
N GLU A 112 6.85 16.37 7.72
CA GLU A 112 6.95 17.56 8.60
C GLU A 112 6.51 17.27 10.04
N GLY A 113 5.75 16.18 10.25
CA GLY A 113 5.21 15.79 11.54
C GLY A 113 4.08 16.71 11.99
N HIS A 114 3.09 16.15 12.67
CA HIS A 114 1.99 16.93 13.23
C HIS A 114 2.17 17.07 14.74
N THR A 115 2.18 18.32 15.23
CA THR A 115 2.32 18.62 16.67
C THR A 115 1.06 18.29 17.48
N VAL A 116 -0.06 18.05 16.81
CA VAL A 116 -1.36 17.69 17.39
C VAL A 116 -1.94 16.52 16.61
N GLU A 117 -2.34 15.46 17.32
CA GLU A 117 -3.08 14.36 16.71
C GLU A 117 -4.46 14.84 16.24
N SER A 118 -4.75 14.61 14.96
CA SER A 118 -6.03 14.92 14.35
C SER A 118 -6.40 13.86 13.33
N LEU A 119 -7.67 13.84 12.92
CA LEU A 119 -8.09 12.99 11.81
C LEU A 119 -7.37 13.36 10.51
N ASP A 120 -7.05 14.64 10.33
CA ASP A 120 -6.34 15.15 9.15
C ASP A 120 -4.88 14.68 9.13
N SER A 121 -4.21 14.61 10.27
CA SER A 121 -2.85 14.08 10.35
C SER A 121 -2.82 12.58 10.06
N SER A 122 -3.77 11.83 10.61
CA SER A 122 -3.92 10.39 10.29
C SER A 122 -4.23 10.15 8.80
N TRP A 123 -5.07 11.00 8.18
CA TRP A 123 -5.35 10.92 6.76
C TRP A 123 -4.16 11.29 5.88
N SER A 124 -3.37 12.28 6.30
CA SER A 124 -2.15 12.70 5.59
C SER A 124 -1.13 11.58 5.59
N VAL A 125 -0.91 10.93 6.73
CA VAL A 125 -0.02 9.77 6.84
C VAL A 125 -0.54 8.56 6.06
N TYR A 126 -1.84 8.27 6.11
CA TYR A 126 -2.41 7.24 5.22
C TYR A 126 -2.12 7.57 3.75
N SER A 127 -2.35 8.80 3.32
CA SER A 127 -2.17 9.23 1.92
C SER A 127 -0.71 9.11 1.51
N ALA A 128 0.20 9.54 2.38
CA ALA A 128 1.63 9.37 2.23
C ALA A 128 2.02 7.89 2.07
N SER A 129 1.45 6.99 2.88
CA SER A 129 1.74 5.55 2.77
C SER A 129 1.39 4.99 1.39
N ARG A 130 0.30 5.46 0.78
CA ARG A 130 -0.16 5.00 -0.55
C ARG A 130 0.72 5.53 -1.66
N ALA A 131 1.03 6.83 -1.62
CA ALA A 131 1.93 7.46 -2.57
C ALA A 131 3.35 6.86 -2.50
N ALA A 132 3.88 6.65 -1.29
CA ALA A 132 5.20 6.06 -1.08
C ALA A 132 5.30 4.67 -1.71
N VAL A 133 4.35 3.79 -1.43
CA VAL A 133 4.33 2.42 -1.97
C VAL A 133 4.24 2.40 -3.49
N GLU A 134 3.41 3.25 -4.09
CA GLU A 134 3.32 3.30 -5.56
C GLU A 134 4.61 3.82 -6.20
N LEU A 135 5.28 4.80 -5.58
CA LEU A 135 6.53 5.37 -6.07
C LEU A 135 7.75 4.43 -5.90
N THR A 136 7.60 3.33 -5.14
CA THR A 136 8.67 2.33 -4.97
C THR A 136 8.91 1.48 -6.23
N PHE A 137 7.98 1.46 -7.20
CA PHE A 137 8.03 0.59 -8.40
C PHE A 137 7.92 1.39 -9.70
#